data_AF-A0A3D5PZT8-F1
#
_entry.id   AF-A0A3D5PZT8-F1
#
_cell.length_a   1.000
_cell.length_b   1.000
_cell.length_c   1.000
_cell.angle_alpha   90.00
_cell.angle_beta   90.00
_cell.angle_gamma   90.00
#
_symmetry.space_group_name_H-M   'P 1'
#
loop_
_entity.id
_entity.type
_entity.pdbx_description
1 polymer ?
#
loop_
_entity_poly.entity_id
_entity_poly.type
_entity_poly.pdbx_seq_one_letter_code
_entity_poly.pdbx_strand_id
1 'polypeptide(L)' 'GYASNETEVLMPAPITFAHRLVERQAEARKSGLLPWLRPDAKSQVTCRYENGKVSVIDAVVLST' A
#
# COMPACT_ATOMS: atom_id res chain seq x y z
N GLY A 1 7.43 -3.34 20.33
CA GLY A 1 6.23 -3.75 19.56
C GLY A 1 5.38 -2.52 19.34
N TYR A 2 4.68 -2.44 18.21
CA TYR A 2 3.78 -1.34 17.87
C TYR A 2 2.49 -1.90 17.26
N ALA A 3 1.35 -1.32 17.61
CA ALA A 3 0.03 -1.65 17.07
C ALA A 3 -0.82 -0.36 17.02
N SER A 4 -1.69 -0.23 16.03
CA SER A 4 -2.58 0.92 15.85
C SER A 4 -3.93 0.47 15.31
N ASN A 5 -5.04 1.05 15.78
CA ASN A 5 -6.38 0.73 15.32
C ASN A 5 -6.80 1.49 14.03
N GLU A 6 -5.84 2.09 13.32
CA GLU A 6 -6.06 2.73 12.02
C GLU A 6 -6.52 1.75 10.93
N THR A 7 -6.24 0.45 11.09
CA THR A 7 -6.68 -0.61 10.18
C THR A 7 -7.21 -1.82 10.95
N GLU A 8 -8.00 -2.66 10.29
CA GLU A 8 -8.59 -3.88 10.89
C GLU A 8 -7.53 -4.89 11.36
N VAL A 9 -6.35 -4.87 10.76
CA VAL A 9 -5.21 -5.76 11.10
C VAL A 9 -4.30 -5.16 12.17
N LEU A 10 -4.74 -4.09 12.84
CA LEU A 10 -4.04 -3.39 13.92
C LEU A 10 -2.66 -2.83 13.55
N MET A 11 -2.48 -2.45 12.28
CA MET A 11 -1.26 -1.85 11.74
C MET A 11 -1.50 -0.39 11.32
N PRO A 12 -0.45 0.47 11.31
CA PRO A 12 -0.57 1.83 10.77
C PRO A 12 -1.05 1.80 9.31
N ALA A 13 -1.95 2.70 8.94
CA ALA A 13 -2.55 2.72 7.60
C ALA A 13 -1.52 2.89 6.46
N PRO A 14 -0.52 3.81 6.53
CA PRO A 14 0.38 4.07 5.41
C PRO A 14 1.20 2.84 4.98
N ILE A 15 1.79 2.14 5.95
CA ILE A 15 2.61 0.95 5.68
C ILE A 15 1.75 -0.23 5.22
N THR A 16 0.56 -0.39 5.81
CA THR A 16 -0.40 -1.40 5.40
C THR A 16 -0.77 -1.23 3.94
N PHE A 17 -1.12 -0.02 3.51
CA PHE A 17 -1.49 0.25 2.12
C PHE A 17 -0.31 0.11 1.15
N ALA A 18 0.88 0.59 1.53
CA ALA A 18 2.08 0.41 0.71
C ALA A 18 2.39 -1.08 0.45
N HIS A 19 2.33 -1.92 1.48
CA HIS A 19 2.51 -3.37 1.32
C HIS A 19 1.45 -4.01 0.41
N ARG A 20 0.17 -3.66 0.59
CA ARG A 20 -0.91 -4.19 -0.25
C ARG A 20 -0.74 -3.82 -1.73
N LEU A 21 -0.18 -2.66 -2.04
CA LEU A 21 0.08 -2.27 -3.44
C LEU A 21 1.10 -3.17 -4.14
N VAL A 22 2.24 -3.45 -3.51
CA VAL A 22 3.27 -4.33 -4.10
C VAL A 22 2.86 -5.79 -4.07
N GLU A 23 2.09 -6.22 -3.07
CA GLU A 23 1.47 -7.55 -3.04
C GLU A 23 0.52 -7.73 -4.24
N ARG A 24 -0.37 -6.76 -4.47
CA ARG A 24 -1.30 -6.79 -5.60
C ARG A 24 -0.60 -6.73 -6.96
N GLN A 25 0.48 -5.95 -7.08
CA GLN A 25 1.32 -5.93 -8.28
C GLN A 25 1.91 -7.32 -8.55
N ALA A 26 2.46 -7.96 -7.51
CA ALA A 26 3.07 -9.29 -7.63
C ALA A 26 2.03 -10.36 -8.00
N GLU A 27 0.81 -10.28 -7.47
CA GLU A 27 -0.32 -11.13 -7.86
C GLU A 27 -0.69 -10.92 -9.33
N ALA A 28 -0.84 -9.67 -9.78
CA ALA A 28 -1.19 -9.35 -11.17
C ALA A 28 -0.13 -9.86 -12.16
N ARG A 29 1.16 -9.81 -11.77
CA ARG A 29 2.27 -10.41 -12.52
C ARG A 29 2.17 -11.93 -12.55
N LYS A 30 2.05 -12.58 -11.40
CA LYS A 30 2.08 -14.05 -11.28
C LYS A 30 0.85 -14.72 -11.88
N SER A 31 -0.31 -14.07 -11.83
CA SER A 31 -1.55 -14.55 -12.44
C SER A 31 -1.60 -14.35 -13.96
N GLY A 32 -0.69 -13.56 -14.53
CA GLY A 32 -0.71 -13.20 -15.96
C GLY A 32 -1.78 -12.17 -16.32
N LEU A 33 -2.47 -11.57 -15.34
CA LEU A 33 -3.44 -10.49 -15.57
C LEU A 33 -2.81 -9.30 -16.31
N LEU A 34 -1.57 -8.96 -15.93
CA LEU A 34 -0.75 -7.96 -16.60
C LEU A 34 0.58 -8.62 -17.01
N PRO A 35 0.63 -9.29 -18.18
CA PRO A 35 1.74 -10.19 -18.54
C PRO A 35 3.05 -9.47 -18.83
N TRP A 36 3.01 -8.14 -18.99
CA TRP A 36 4.19 -7.30 -19.25
C TRP A 36 4.91 -6.85 -17.97
N LEU A 37 4.33 -7.09 -16.78
CA LEU A 37 4.94 -6.71 -15.52
C LEU A 37 6.20 -7.52 -15.20
N ARG A 38 7.22 -6.84 -14.67
CA ARG A 38 8.48 -7.44 -14.20
C ARG A 38 8.49 -7.53 -12.65
N PRO A 39 9.47 -8.28 -12.08
CA PRO A 39 9.46 -8.56 -10.64
C PRO A 39 9.72 -7.37 -9.72
N ASP A 40 10.48 -6.36 -10.17
CA ASP A 40 10.84 -5.20 -9.33
C ASP A 40 9.68 -4.21 -9.28
N ALA A 41 9.26 -3.86 -8.07
CA ALA A 41 8.23 -2.85 -7.85
C ALA A 41 8.43 -2.16 -6.50
N LYS A 42 8.09 -0.87 -6.46
CA LYS A 42 8.13 -0.02 -5.26
C LYS A 42 6.83 0.76 -5.14
N SER A 43 6.30 0.86 -3.93
CA SER A 43 5.12 1.64 -3.61
C SER A 43 5.40 2.67 -2.52
N GLN A 44 4.73 3.81 -2.61
CA GLN A 44 4.69 4.82 -1.56
C GLN A 44 3.28 5.39 -1.47
N VAL A 45 2.79 5.58 -0.24
CA VAL A 45 1.49 6.15 0.05
C VAL A 45 1.67 7.29 1.04
N THR A 46 1.21 8.48 0.67
CA THR A 46 1.16 9.65 1.54
C THR A 46 -0.25 9.81 2.07
N CYS A 47 -0.42 9.76 3.39
CA CYS A 47 -1.71 9.95 4.06
C CYS A 47 -1.75 11.31 4.75
N ARG A 48 -2.85 12.03 4.58
CA ARG A 48 -3.18 13.19 5.39
C ARG A 48 -3.89 12.73 6.66
N TYR A 49 -3.45 13.26 7.79
CA TYR A 49 -4.04 12.98 9.10
C TYR A 49 -4.76 14.21 9.63
N GLU A 50 -5.98 14.02 10.11
CA GLU A 50 -6.77 15.01 10.82
C GLU A 50 -7.20 14.42 12.16
N ASN A 51 -6.87 15.11 13.25
CA ASN A 51 -7.17 14.66 14.62
C ASN A 51 -6.69 13.23 14.92
N GLY A 52 -5.51 12.87 14.42
CA GLY A 52 -4.89 11.55 14.65
C GLY A 52 -5.52 10.40 13.85
N LYS A 53 -6.44 10.69 12.92
CA LYS A 53 -7.03 9.71 12.01
C LYS A 53 -6.64 10.02 10.57
N VAL A 54 -6.47 8.99 9.75
CA VAL A 54 -6.30 9.17 8.31
C VAL A 54 -7.60 9.75 7.74
N SER A 55 -7.52 10.95 7.15
CA SER A 55 -8.66 11.59 6.49
C SER A 55 -8.66 11.32 4.99
N VAL A 56 -7.49 11.41 4.35
CA VAL A 56 -7.33 11.34 2.89
C VAL A 56 -6.00 10.67 2.52
N ILE A 57 -5.97 9.91 1.43
CA ILE A 57 -4.73 9.51 0.74
C ILE A 57 -4.36 10.64 -0.22
N ASP A 58 -3.31 11.38 0.09
CA ASP A 58 -2.92 12.60 -0.62
C ASP A 58 -2.20 12.29 -1.94
N ALA A 59 -1.30 11.31 -1.91
CA ALA A 59 -0.56 10.87 -3.08
C ALA A 59 -0.24 9.37 -3.02
N VAL A 60 -0.21 8.74 -4.19
CA VAL A 60 0.23 7.35 -4.38
C VAL A 60 1.28 7.31 -5.47
N VAL A 61 2.42 6.70 -5.18
CA VAL A 61 3.47 6.43 -6.17
C VAL A 61 3.62 4.92 -6.30
N LEU A 62 3.61 4.43 -7.55
CA LEU A 62 3.89 3.05 -7.89
C LEU A 62 4.89 3.03 -9.05
N SER A 63 6.05 2.40 -8.83
CA SER A 63 7.07 2.17 -9.86
C SER A 63 7.17 0.66 -10.07
N THR A 64 7.05 0.18 -11.32
CA THR A 64 6.98 -1.24 -11.69
C THR A 64 7.65 -1.53 -13.03
#